data_AF-A0A439IFP5-F1
#
_entry.id   AF-A0A439IFP5-F1
#
_cell.length_a   1.000
_cell.length_b   1.000
_cell.length_c   1.000
_cell.angle_alpha   90.00
_cell.angle_beta   90.00
_cell.angle_gamma   90.00
#
_symmetry.space_group_name_H-M   'P 1'
#
loop_
_entity.id
_entity.type
_entity.pdbx_description
1 polymer ?
#
loop_
_entity_poly.entity_id
_entity_poly.type
_entity_poly.pdbx_seq_one_letter_code
_entity_poly.pdbx_strand_id
1 'polypeptide(L)'
;MTLQGEGARTGRAAVFCRFAGCNLWSGRERDRASAVCRFCDTDFVGMDGLGGGRFVDAEDLARAIANTWGSGERHRYVVFTGGEPLLQLDASLVEAVRRQGFEIALETNGTLQLPSSLDWVCVSPKAGAPLTLVGGDELKLVYPQDGLDPEVFSGLAFSHFFLQAMDGAKRDANVQAAIAYCLANPQWRLSLQTHKLLGIP
;
A
#
# COMPACT_ATOMS: atom_id res chain seq x y z
N MET A 1 12.69 -9.33 -0.59
CA MET A 1 12.98 -8.12 -1.38
C MET A 1 12.46 -8.34 -2.79
N THR A 2 11.84 -7.33 -3.40
CA THR A 2 11.29 -7.36 -4.77
C THR A 2 11.32 -5.93 -5.33
N LEU A 3 10.65 -5.67 -6.46
CA LEU A 3 10.44 -4.31 -6.97
C LEU A 3 9.04 -3.82 -6.56
N GLN A 4 8.94 -2.56 -6.15
CA GLN A 4 7.64 -1.90 -6.01
C GLN A 4 6.92 -1.97 -7.36
N GLY A 5 5.75 -2.58 -7.37
CA GLY A 5 5.02 -2.86 -8.60
C GLY A 5 3.99 -1.80 -8.97
N GLU A 6 3.75 -0.82 -8.11
CA GLU A 6 2.64 0.12 -8.20
C GLU A 6 3.06 1.59 -7.98
N GLY A 7 2.22 2.53 -8.44
CA GLY A 7 2.36 3.96 -8.14
C GLY A 7 3.58 4.63 -8.78
N ALA A 8 3.93 5.82 -8.28
CA ALA A 8 5.05 6.61 -8.78
C ALA A 8 6.42 5.97 -8.49
N ARG A 9 6.47 5.00 -7.57
CA ARG A 9 7.70 4.27 -7.20
C ARG A 9 7.83 2.91 -7.91
N THR A 10 7.01 2.65 -8.92
CA THR A 10 7.07 1.42 -9.74
C THR A 10 8.49 1.16 -10.27
N GLY A 11 8.97 -0.07 -10.14
CA GLY A 11 10.29 -0.53 -10.57
C GLY A 11 11.42 -0.34 -9.55
N ARG A 12 11.17 0.33 -8.42
CA ARG A 12 12.18 0.54 -7.38
C ARG A 12 12.36 -0.70 -6.50
N ALA A 13 13.61 -1.12 -6.27
CA ALA A 13 13.91 -2.20 -5.32
C ALA A 13 13.47 -1.84 -3.89
N ALA A 14 12.78 -2.77 -3.22
CA ALA A 14 12.21 -2.57 -1.90
C ALA A 14 12.21 -3.87 -1.06
N VAL A 15 12.42 -3.75 0.25
CA VAL A 15 11.89 -4.73 1.20
C VAL A 15 10.41 -4.43 1.42
N PHE A 16 9.55 -5.43 1.29
CA PHE A 16 8.15 -5.29 1.68
C PHE A 16 7.97 -5.87 3.08
N CYS A 17 7.51 -5.03 4.01
CA CYS A 17 7.10 -5.46 5.34
C CYS A 17 5.58 -5.45 5.38
N ARG A 18 4.98 -6.65 5.28
CA ARG A 18 3.54 -6.86 5.23
C ARG A 18 3.03 -7.22 6.64
N PHE A 19 2.36 -6.30 7.31
CA PHE A 19 1.70 -6.55 8.58
C PHE A 19 0.47 -7.46 8.43
N ALA A 20 0.13 -8.15 9.52
CA ALA A 20 -1.05 -8.99 9.60
C ALA A 20 -2.29 -8.19 10.05
N GLY A 21 -3.44 -8.46 9.45
CA GLY A 21 -4.73 -7.90 9.87
C GLY A 21 -5.05 -6.50 9.34
N CYS A 22 -6.34 -6.25 9.08
CA CYS A 22 -6.87 -5.01 8.51
C CYS A 22 -8.14 -4.58 9.26
N ASN A 23 -8.39 -3.28 9.35
CA ASN A 23 -9.61 -2.73 9.96
C ASN A 23 -10.82 -2.68 9.02
N LEU A 24 -10.64 -2.95 7.72
CA LEU A 24 -11.72 -2.91 6.71
C LEU A 24 -12.19 -4.29 6.23
N TRP A 25 -11.44 -5.35 6.54
CA TRP A 25 -11.81 -6.75 6.28
C TRP A 25 -11.01 -7.67 7.20
N SER A 26 -11.64 -8.73 7.71
CA SER A 26 -11.00 -9.71 8.59
C SER A 26 -9.92 -10.56 7.91
N GLY A 27 -9.87 -10.55 6.57
CA GLY A 27 -9.04 -11.46 5.78
C GLY A 27 -9.64 -12.86 5.59
N ARG A 28 -10.81 -13.13 6.19
CA ARG A 28 -11.51 -14.42 6.03
C ARG A 28 -12.55 -14.30 4.93
N GLU A 29 -12.52 -15.23 3.97
CA GLU A 29 -13.45 -15.23 2.82
C GLU A 29 -14.93 -15.21 3.22
N ARG A 30 -15.29 -15.93 4.29
CA ARG A 30 -16.66 -15.95 4.84
C ARG A 30 -17.19 -14.56 5.24
N ASP A 31 -16.29 -13.61 5.55
CA ASP A 31 -16.64 -12.26 5.97
C ASP A 31 -16.55 -11.25 4.80
N ARG A 32 -16.02 -11.65 3.63
CA ARG A 32 -15.75 -10.73 2.50
C ARG A 32 -17.02 -10.05 1.99
N ALA A 33 -18.14 -10.76 1.95
CA ALA A 33 -19.40 -10.22 1.44
C ALA A 33 -19.98 -9.08 2.28
N SER A 34 -19.71 -9.06 3.60
CA SER A 34 -20.17 -8.03 4.53
C SER A 34 -19.08 -7.02 4.92
N ALA A 35 -17.83 -7.23 4.50
CA ALA A 35 -16.72 -6.33 4.75
C ALA A 35 -16.91 -4.96 4.09
N VAL A 36 -16.17 -3.96 4.60
CA VAL A 36 -16.08 -2.63 3.97
C VAL A 36 -15.23 -2.73 2.70
N CYS A 37 -14.05 -3.33 2.80
CA CYS A 37 -13.21 -3.62 1.63
C CYS A 37 -13.44 -5.05 1.14
N ARG A 38 -14.05 -5.20 -0.05
CA ARG A 38 -14.47 -6.52 -0.59
C ARG A 38 -13.57 -7.07 -1.72
N PHE A 39 -12.72 -6.22 -2.27
CA PHE A 39 -11.91 -6.50 -3.46
C PHE A 39 -10.43 -6.73 -3.14
N CYS A 40 -10.06 -6.89 -1.87
CA CYS A 40 -8.67 -7.11 -1.50
C CYS A 40 -8.13 -8.40 -2.15
N ASP A 41 -6.95 -8.29 -2.76
CA ASP A 41 -6.22 -9.32 -3.51
C ASP A 41 -5.04 -9.91 -2.71
N THR A 42 -4.93 -9.53 -1.43
CA THR A 42 -3.78 -9.81 -0.58
C THR A 42 -4.19 -10.76 0.55
N ASP A 43 -3.36 -11.79 0.79
CA ASP A 43 -3.40 -12.54 2.03
C ASP A 43 -2.61 -11.82 3.13
N PHE A 44 -3.26 -11.57 4.25
CA PHE A 44 -2.69 -10.88 5.41
C PHE A 44 -3.11 -11.54 6.73
N VAL A 45 -3.63 -12.77 6.69
CA VAL A 45 -4.04 -13.50 7.89
C VAL A 45 -2.88 -14.35 8.39
N GLY A 46 -2.49 -14.15 9.65
CA GLY A 46 -1.41 -14.93 10.25
C GLY A 46 -0.03 -14.31 10.03
N MET A 47 1.01 -15.10 10.27
CA MET A 47 2.41 -14.67 10.30
C MET A 47 3.34 -15.74 9.69
N ASP A 48 2.81 -16.61 8.83
CA ASP A 48 3.44 -17.81 8.30
C ASP A 48 4.06 -17.63 6.89
N GLY A 49 3.94 -16.43 6.33
CA GLY A 49 4.62 -16.05 5.09
C GLY A 49 6.15 -15.99 5.21
N LEU A 50 6.84 -15.80 4.08
CA LEU A 50 8.30 -15.69 4.03
C LEU A 50 8.81 -14.53 4.89
N GLY A 51 9.66 -14.82 5.88
CA GLY A 51 10.14 -13.82 6.83
C GLY A 51 9.08 -13.34 7.83
N GLY A 52 7.89 -13.96 7.81
CA GLY A 52 6.82 -13.71 8.75
C GLY A 52 7.13 -14.28 10.13
N GLY A 53 6.60 -13.63 11.15
CA GLY A 53 6.76 -14.03 12.53
C GLY A 53 6.31 -12.94 13.47
N ARG A 54 6.38 -13.25 14.78
CA ARG A 54 6.19 -12.26 15.82
C ARG A 54 7.55 -11.70 16.24
N PHE A 55 7.75 -10.42 16.00
CA PHE A 55 8.95 -9.70 16.40
C PHE A 55 8.78 -9.17 17.82
N VAL A 56 9.82 -9.28 18.63
CA VAL A 56 9.73 -8.93 20.06
C VAL A 56 9.66 -7.42 20.26
N ASP A 57 10.36 -6.66 19.42
CA ASP A 57 10.43 -5.21 19.46
C ASP A 57 10.73 -4.61 18.07
N ALA A 58 10.76 -3.28 18.00
CA ALA A 58 11.06 -2.50 16.81
C ALA A 58 12.45 -2.79 16.23
N GLU A 59 13.45 -3.00 17.08
CA GLU A 59 14.83 -3.26 16.65
C GLU A 59 14.95 -4.63 16.00
N ASP A 60 14.21 -5.62 16.50
CA ASP A 60 14.17 -6.96 15.94
C ASP A 60 13.59 -6.98 14.52
N LEU A 61 12.47 -6.30 14.31
CA LEU A 61 11.90 -6.15 12.98
C LEU A 61 12.81 -5.32 12.06
N ALA A 62 13.42 -4.22 12.55
CA ALA A 62 14.34 -3.41 11.77
C ALA A 62 15.57 -4.21 11.30
N ARG A 63 16.14 -5.07 12.16
CA ARG A 63 17.22 -6.00 11.79
C ARG A 63 16.77 -7.02 10.75
N ALA A 64 15.56 -7.58 10.89
CA ALA A 64 15.04 -8.53 9.90
C ALA A 64 14.84 -7.88 8.52
N ILE A 65 14.35 -6.63 8.49
CA ILE A 65 14.24 -5.82 7.26
C ILE A 65 15.62 -5.58 6.65
N ALA A 66 16.61 -5.17 7.45
CA ALA A 66 17.98 -4.96 6.99
C ALA A 66 18.62 -6.25 6.44
N ASN A 67 18.45 -7.38 7.13
CA ASN A 67 18.94 -8.68 6.69
C ASN A 67 18.30 -9.12 5.36
N THR A 68 17.03 -8.79 5.15
CA THR A 68 16.31 -9.08 3.89
C THR A 68 16.86 -8.28 2.71
N TRP A 69 17.41 -7.09 2.95
CA TRP A 69 18.08 -6.29 1.94
C TRP A 69 19.49 -6.84 1.60
N GLY A 70 20.15 -7.44 2.58
CA GLY A 70 21.50 -8.01 2.44
C GLY A 70 22.61 -7.01 2.78
N SER A 71 23.83 -7.28 2.30
CA SER A 71 25.04 -6.53 2.69
C SER A 71 25.14 -5.11 2.11
N GLY A 72 24.27 -4.74 1.17
CA GLY A 72 24.25 -3.39 0.60
C GLY A 72 23.66 -2.37 1.58
N GLU A 73 24.25 -1.18 1.63
CA GLU A 73 23.78 -0.07 2.49
C GLU A 73 23.22 1.12 1.70
N ARG A 74 23.40 1.13 0.38
CA ARG A 74 22.93 2.23 -0.48
C ARG A 74 21.49 2.01 -0.92
N HIS A 75 20.73 3.11 -0.99
CA HIS A 75 19.37 3.16 -1.51
C HIS A 75 18.38 2.19 -0.82
N ARG A 76 18.66 1.81 0.42
CA ARG A 76 17.79 0.98 1.25
C ARG A 76 16.40 1.60 1.29
N TYR A 77 15.40 0.79 0.94
CA TYR A 77 14.02 1.24 0.85
C TYR A 77 13.10 0.12 1.34
N VAL A 78 12.17 0.49 2.21
CA VAL A 78 11.16 -0.42 2.75
C VAL A 78 9.78 0.14 2.52
N VAL A 79 8.86 -0.74 2.11
CA VAL A 79 7.44 -0.44 1.98
C VAL A 79 6.72 -1.18 3.11
N PHE A 80 6.19 -0.41 4.07
CA PHE A 80 5.25 -0.93 5.06
C PHE A 80 3.85 -1.00 4.45
N THR A 81 3.25 -2.18 4.54
CA THR A 81 1.94 -2.51 3.98
C THR A 81 1.31 -3.62 4.83
N GLY A 82 0.31 -4.31 4.29
CA GLY A 82 -0.20 -5.58 4.80
C GLY A 82 -1.34 -5.41 5.76
N GLY A 83 -2.47 -6.06 5.46
CA GLY A 83 -3.75 -5.59 5.96
C GLY A 83 -3.76 -4.06 6.00
N GLU A 84 -3.94 -3.45 7.18
CA GLU A 84 -3.69 -2.02 7.39
C GLU A 84 -2.43 -1.79 8.25
N PRO A 85 -1.32 -1.26 7.69
CA PRO A 85 -0.06 -1.10 8.43
C PRO A 85 -0.16 -0.17 9.63
N LEU A 86 -1.02 0.86 9.59
CA LEU A 86 -1.16 1.82 10.70
C LEU A 86 -1.85 1.23 11.95
N LEU A 87 -2.27 -0.04 11.90
CA LEU A 87 -2.66 -0.77 13.12
C LEU A 87 -1.45 -1.14 14.00
N GLN A 88 -0.25 -1.19 13.42
CA GLN A 88 0.94 -1.73 14.08
C GLN A 88 2.20 -0.86 13.92
N LEU A 89 2.33 -0.12 12.81
CA LEU A 89 3.44 0.79 12.60
C LEU A 89 3.39 1.92 13.63
N ASP A 90 4.47 2.08 14.39
CA ASP A 90 4.63 3.14 15.38
C ASP A 90 5.94 3.93 15.18
N ALA A 91 6.10 5.00 15.96
CA ALA A 91 7.29 5.85 15.87
C ALA A 91 8.59 5.11 16.26
N SER A 92 8.52 4.11 17.14
CA SER A 92 9.70 3.36 17.57
C SER A 92 10.27 2.50 16.44
N LEU A 93 9.40 1.85 15.67
CA LEU A 93 9.77 1.08 14.50
C LEU A 93 10.28 1.96 13.36
N VAL A 94 9.63 3.09 13.11
CA VAL A 94 10.10 4.07 12.11
C VAL A 94 11.53 4.51 12.41
N GLU A 95 11.82 4.87 13.66
CA GLU A 95 13.16 5.30 14.06
C GLU A 95 14.19 4.16 14.02
N ALA A 96 13.81 2.93 14.40
CA ALA A 96 14.69 1.77 14.30
C ALA A 96 15.08 1.46 12.85
N VAL A 97 14.12 1.55 11.92
CA VAL A 97 14.35 1.33 10.50
C VAL A 97 15.18 2.46 9.87
N ARG A 98 14.96 3.72 10.27
CA ARG A 98 15.82 4.84 9.85
C ARG A 98 17.26 4.67 10.29
N ARG A 99 17.51 4.17 11.52
CA ARG A 99 18.87 3.84 11.98
C ARG A 99 19.55 2.76 11.14
N GLN A 100 18.78 1.90 10.48
CA GLN A 100 19.28 0.93 9.50
C GLN A 100 19.52 1.56 8.10
N GLY A 101 19.35 2.87 7.95
CA GLY A 101 19.62 3.60 6.71
C GLY A 101 18.52 3.49 5.64
N PHE A 102 17.31 3.06 6.01
CA PHE A 102 16.19 2.93 5.08
C PHE A 102 15.43 4.24 4.90
N GLU A 103 15.09 4.53 3.64
CA GLU A 103 13.94 5.37 3.30
C GLU A 103 12.66 4.53 3.48
N ILE A 104 11.63 5.13 4.07
CA ILE A 104 10.41 4.45 4.50
C ILE A 104 9.21 4.93 3.68
N ALA A 105 8.54 3.96 3.06
CA ALA A 105 7.26 4.15 2.41
C ALA A 105 6.12 3.43 3.13
N LEU A 106 4.92 3.97 2.99
CA LEU A 106 3.68 3.42 3.53
C LEU A 106 2.64 3.23 2.43
N GLU A 107 1.96 2.09 2.45
CA GLU A 107 0.75 1.81 1.66
C GLU A 107 -0.41 1.59 2.63
N THR A 108 -1.28 2.60 2.80
CA THR A 108 -2.38 2.59 3.79
C THR A 108 -3.74 2.80 3.12
N ASN A 109 -4.81 2.31 3.75
CA ASN A 109 -6.18 2.61 3.35
C ASN A 109 -6.63 4.03 3.75
N GLY A 110 -5.81 4.76 4.53
CA GLY A 110 -6.04 6.17 4.87
C GLY A 110 -7.01 6.43 6.03
N THR A 111 -7.51 5.39 6.69
CA THR A 111 -8.50 5.51 7.78
C THR A 111 -7.89 5.91 9.13
N LEU A 112 -6.58 5.78 9.29
CA LEU A 112 -5.84 6.00 10.55
C LEU A 112 -4.79 7.11 10.39
N GLN A 113 -4.43 7.76 11.50
CA GLN A 113 -3.39 8.79 11.53
C GLN A 113 -1.98 8.18 11.44
N LEU A 114 -1.03 8.95 10.91
CA LEU A 114 0.37 8.55 10.91
C LEU A 114 0.96 8.65 12.32
N PRO A 115 1.82 7.70 12.73
CA PRO A 115 2.50 7.78 14.04
C PRO A 115 3.60 8.85 14.07
N SER A 116 4.16 9.19 12.90
CA SER A 116 5.20 10.20 12.68
C SER A 116 5.28 10.53 11.19
N SER A 117 6.09 11.53 10.81
CA SER A 117 6.38 11.79 9.40
C SER A 117 7.14 10.63 8.77
N LEU A 118 6.73 10.22 7.57
CA LEU A 118 7.39 9.18 6.76
C LEU A 118 7.95 9.81 5.47
N ASP A 119 8.82 9.10 4.77
CA ASP A 119 9.48 9.63 3.57
C ASP A 119 8.61 9.51 2.31
N TRP A 120 7.66 8.56 2.31
CA TRP A 120 6.67 8.39 1.25
C TRP A 120 5.35 7.81 1.77
N VAL A 121 4.24 8.52 1.58
CA VAL A 121 2.90 8.09 2.02
C VAL A 121 2.00 7.90 0.80
N CYS A 122 1.65 6.64 0.53
CA CYS A 122 0.64 6.26 -0.45
C CYS A 122 -0.68 5.93 0.27
N VAL A 123 -1.74 6.68 -0.06
CA VAL A 123 -3.08 6.49 0.47
C VAL A 123 -3.98 5.92 -0.62
N SER A 124 -4.61 4.77 -0.33
CA SER A 124 -5.57 4.13 -1.22
C SER A 124 -6.96 4.12 -0.55
N PRO A 125 -7.80 5.15 -0.76
CA PRO A 125 -9.12 5.21 -0.13
C PRO A 125 -10.05 4.09 -0.62
N LYS A 126 -10.99 3.72 0.24
CA LYS A 126 -11.95 2.63 0.01
C LYS A 126 -13.38 3.15 0.13
N ALA A 127 -14.25 2.78 -0.79
CA ALA A 127 -15.67 3.13 -0.75
C ALA A 127 -16.30 2.63 0.57
N GLY A 128 -17.10 3.48 1.21
CA GLY A 128 -17.73 3.17 2.49
C GLY A 128 -16.80 3.21 3.71
N ALA A 129 -15.55 3.65 3.57
CA ALA A 129 -14.63 3.88 4.68
C ALA A 129 -14.36 5.38 4.89
N PRO A 130 -14.14 5.85 6.12
CA PRO A 130 -13.72 7.23 6.36
C PRO A 130 -12.32 7.47 5.81
N LEU A 131 -12.03 8.71 5.38
CA LEU A 131 -10.70 9.14 5.00
C LEU A 131 -10.17 10.13 6.03
N THR A 132 -9.16 9.71 6.78
CA THR A 132 -8.50 10.50 7.82
C THR A 132 -7.26 11.20 7.28
N LEU A 133 -6.50 10.51 6.41
CA LEU A 133 -5.34 11.08 5.72
C LEU A 133 -5.76 11.77 4.43
N VAL A 134 -5.84 13.09 4.48
CA VAL A 134 -6.26 13.97 3.37
C VAL A 134 -5.08 14.61 2.62
N GLY A 135 -3.86 14.11 2.86
CA GLY A 135 -2.66 14.53 2.17
C GLY A 135 -1.50 13.55 2.35
N GLY A 136 -0.50 13.68 1.48
CA GLY A 136 0.65 12.78 1.39
C GLY A 136 1.36 12.90 0.04
N ASP A 137 2.16 11.91 -0.31
CA ASP A 137 2.88 11.91 -1.59
C ASP A 137 2.01 11.42 -2.73
N GLU A 138 1.24 10.36 -2.48
CA GLU A 138 0.47 9.66 -3.51
C GLU A 138 -0.93 9.28 -3.02
N LEU A 139 -1.95 9.66 -3.79
CA LEU A 139 -3.27 9.06 -3.70
C LEU A 139 -3.44 8.06 -4.85
N LYS A 140 -3.58 6.78 -4.50
CA LYS A 140 -3.73 5.67 -5.46
C LYS A 140 -5.06 4.98 -5.26
N LEU A 141 -6.06 5.44 -5.99
CA LEU A 141 -7.42 4.92 -5.90
C LEU A 141 -7.56 3.65 -6.74
N VAL A 142 -7.93 2.54 -6.10
CA VAL A 142 -8.38 1.34 -6.84
C VAL A 142 -9.70 1.65 -7.52
N TYR A 143 -9.82 1.35 -8.81
CA TYR A 143 -10.90 1.82 -9.67
C TYR A 143 -11.39 0.71 -10.62
N PRO A 144 -12.70 0.59 -10.88
CA PRO A 144 -13.80 1.34 -10.28
C PRO A 144 -14.20 0.81 -8.90
N GLN A 145 -14.75 1.67 -8.05
CA GLN A 145 -15.43 1.28 -6.81
C GLN A 145 -16.85 1.86 -6.82
N ASP A 146 -17.86 1.03 -6.53
CA ASP A 146 -19.24 1.47 -6.50
C ASP A 146 -19.43 2.57 -5.45
N GLY A 147 -20.02 3.70 -5.86
CA GLY A 147 -20.30 4.83 -4.98
C GLY A 147 -19.09 5.69 -4.62
N LEU A 148 -17.95 5.54 -5.31
CA LEU A 148 -16.76 6.37 -5.10
C LEU A 148 -16.23 6.94 -6.42
N ASP A 149 -16.58 8.19 -6.70
CA ASP A 149 -16.04 8.95 -7.84
C ASP A 149 -14.64 9.46 -7.51
N PRO A 150 -13.62 9.28 -8.37
CA PRO A 150 -12.29 9.83 -8.11
C PRO A 150 -12.29 11.35 -7.87
N GLU A 151 -13.21 12.11 -8.46
CA GLU A 151 -13.23 13.58 -8.38
C GLU A 151 -13.36 14.10 -6.95
N VAL A 152 -13.93 13.34 -6.02
CA VAL A 152 -14.04 13.73 -4.61
C VAL A 152 -12.68 13.91 -3.93
N PHE A 153 -11.61 13.39 -4.55
CA PHE A 153 -10.24 13.46 -4.03
C PHE A 153 -9.38 14.51 -4.75
N SER A 154 -9.80 15.07 -5.87
CA SER A 154 -8.96 15.89 -6.75
C SER A 154 -8.39 17.15 -6.05
N GLY A 155 -9.10 17.68 -5.05
CA GLY A 155 -8.67 18.84 -4.26
C GLY A 155 -7.83 18.51 -3.00
N LEU A 156 -7.53 17.23 -2.73
CA LEU A 156 -6.77 16.84 -1.55
C LEU A 156 -5.27 17.13 -1.70
N ALA A 157 -4.54 17.20 -0.60
CA ALA A 157 -3.15 17.63 -0.57
C ALA A 157 -2.16 16.49 -0.91
N PHE A 158 -2.29 15.92 -2.11
CA PHE A 158 -1.39 14.89 -2.63
C PHE A 158 -0.57 15.39 -3.81
N SER A 159 0.70 14.97 -3.88
CA SER A 159 1.58 15.31 -5.00
C SER A 159 1.23 14.53 -6.28
N HIS A 160 0.61 13.37 -6.12
CA HIS A 160 0.31 12.44 -7.20
C HIS A 160 -1.08 11.84 -7.05
N PHE A 161 -1.80 11.75 -8.18
CA PHE A 161 -3.11 11.10 -8.27
C PHE A 161 -3.04 9.95 -9.27
N PHE A 162 -3.35 8.74 -8.80
CA PHE A 162 -3.37 7.55 -9.63
C PHE A 162 -4.71 6.81 -9.55
N LEU A 163 -5.14 6.32 -10.71
CA LEU A 163 -6.13 5.25 -10.77
C LEU A 163 -5.42 3.92 -11.01
N GLN A 164 -5.64 2.97 -10.10
CA GLN A 164 -5.19 1.60 -10.25
C GLN A 164 -6.37 0.73 -10.63
N ALA A 165 -6.31 0.04 -11.77
CA ALA A 165 -7.37 -0.86 -12.16
C ALA A 165 -7.57 -1.96 -11.11
N MET A 166 -8.80 -2.13 -10.64
CA MET A 166 -9.17 -3.21 -9.74
C MET A 166 -8.94 -4.55 -10.44
N ASP A 167 -8.20 -5.43 -9.79
CA ASP A 167 -7.93 -6.77 -10.31
C ASP A 167 -9.12 -7.72 -10.13
N GLY A 168 -9.04 -8.91 -10.73
CA GLY A 168 -10.06 -9.95 -10.69
C GLY A 168 -10.74 -10.18 -12.03
N ALA A 169 -11.94 -10.76 -12.02
CA ALA A 169 -12.62 -11.22 -13.24
C ALA A 169 -12.90 -10.13 -14.29
N LYS A 170 -12.92 -8.85 -13.88
CA LYS A 170 -13.17 -7.69 -14.76
C LYS A 170 -11.91 -6.85 -15.03
N ARG A 171 -10.71 -7.36 -14.72
CA ARG A 171 -9.45 -6.63 -14.82
C ARG A 171 -9.30 -5.84 -16.12
N ASP A 172 -9.47 -6.48 -17.28
CA ASP A 172 -9.23 -5.81 -18.56
C ASP A 172 -10.22 -4.67 -18.82
N ALA A 173 -11.49 -4.86 -18.45
CA ALA A 173 -12.51 -3.81 -18.52
C ALA A 173 -12.17 -2.65 -17.56
N ASN A 174 -11.71 -2.96 -16.35
CA ASN A 174 -11.32 -1.96 -15.35
C ASN A 174 -10.08 -1.15 -15.80
N VAL A 175 -9.13 -1.80 -16.48
CA VAL A 175 -7.98 -1.12 -17.10
C VAL A 175 -8.46 -0.14 -18.16
N GLN A 176 -9.36 -0.54 -19.06
CA GLN A 176 -9.90 0.37 -20.08
C GLN A 176 -10.66 1.55 -19.45
N ALA A 177 -11.43 1.29 -18.38
CA ALA A 177 -12.15 2.35 -17.67
C ALA A 177 -11.17 3.35 -17.00
N ALA A 178 -10.11 2.86 -16.34
CA ALA A 178 -9.09 3.71 -15.74
C ALA A 178 -8.33 4.54 -16.79
N ILE A 179 -7.99 3.94 -17.94
CA ILE A 179 -7.38 4.64 -19.08
C ILE A 179 -8.29 5.76 -19.57
N ALA A 180 -9.56 5.46 -19.84
CA ALA A 180 -10.53 6.43 -20.32
C ALA A 180 -10.69 7.61 -19.34
N TYR A 181 -10.76 7.32 -18.03
CA TYR A 181 -10.86 8.35 -17.01
C TYR A 181 -9.61 9.24 -16.95
N CYS A 182 -8.39 8.66 -16.96
CA CYS A 182 -7.16 9.44 -16.92
C CYS A 182 -6.99 10.32 -18.18
N LEU A 183 -7.39 9.81 -19.36
CA LEU A 183 -7.37 10.60 -20.60
C LEU A 183 -8.35 11.78 -20.56
N ALA A 184 -9.50 11.61 -19.90
CA ALA A 184 -10.48 12.69 -19.72
C ALA A 184 -10.07 13.67 -18.59
N ASN A 185 -9.33 13.21 -17.59
CA ASN A 185 -8.96 13.97 -16.38
C ASN A 185 -7.45 13.88 -16.13
N PRO A 186 -6.62 14.68 -16.82
CA PRO A 186 -5.16 14.48 -16.88
C PRO A 186 -4.39 14.77 -15.58
N GLN A 187 -5.07 15.24 -14.53
CA GLN A 187 -4.52 15.22 -13.16
C GLN A 187 -4.23 13.76 -12.72
N TRP A 188 -5.07 12.83 -13.16
CA TRP A 188 -4.96 11.41 -12.85
C TRP A 188 -4.03 10.69 -13.81
N ARG A 189 -3.24 9.78 -13.26
CA ARG A 189 -2.34 8.90 -14.02
C ARG A 189 -2.74 7.44 -13.80
N LEU A 190 -2.44 6.59 -14.78
CA LEU A 190 -2.68 5.15 -14.62
C LEU A 190 -1.57 4.52 -13.76
N SER A 191 -1.96 3.77 -12.72
CA SER A 191 -1.09 2.83 -12.01
C SER A 191 -1.45 1.42 -12.42
N LEU A 192 -0.45 0.62 -12.80
CA LEU A 192 -0.60 -0.80 -13.09
C LEU A 192 0.03 -1.61 -11.97
N GLN A 193 -0.50 -2.80 -11.69
CA GLN A 193 0.13 -3.79 -10.83
C GLN A 193 1.20 -4.55 -11.63
N THR A 194 2.32 -3.88 -11.90
CA THR A 194 3.36 -4.39 -12.82
C THR A 194 4.02 -5.67 -12.32
N HIS A 195 4.09 -5.88 -11.00
CA HIS A 195 4.59 -7.12 -10.39
C HIS A 195 3.80 -8.36 -10.87
N LYS A 196 2.47 -8.25 -11.05
CA LYS A 196 1.62 -9.32 -11.60
C LYS A 196 1.92 -9.60 -13.08
N LEU A 197 2.23 -8.55 -13.85
CA LEU A 197 2.61 -8.68 -15.26
C LEU A 197 3.99 -9.33 -15.42
N LEU A 198 4.90 -9.04 -14.51
CA LEU A 198 6.28 -9.52 -14.52
C LEU A 198 6.44 -10.90 -13.85
N GLY A 199 5.40 -11.38 -13.15
CA GLY A 199 5.45 -12.64 -12.41
C GLY A 199 6.40 -12.60 -11.21
N ILE A 200 6.59 -11.42 -10.61
CA ILE A 200 7.41 -11.23 -9.40
C ILE A 200 6.52 -11.00 -8.17
N PRO A 201 7.01 -11.36 -6.96
CA PRO A 201 6.33 -11.05 -5.71
C PRO A 201 6.11 -9.55 -5.48
#